data_AF-A0A1I5GX99-F1
#
_entry.id   AF-A0A1I5GX99-F1
#
_cell.length_a   1.000
_cell.length_b   1.000
_cell.length_c   1.000
_cell.angle_alpha   90.00
_cell.angle_beta   90.00
_cell.angle_gamma   90.00
#
_symmetry.space_group_name_H-M   'P 1'
#
loop_
_entity.id
_entity.type
_entity.pdbx_description
1 polymer ?
#
loop_
_entity_poly.entity_id
_entity_poly.type
_entity_poly.pdbx_seq_one_letter_code
_entity_poly.pdbx_strand_id
1 'polypeptide(L)'
;MTNSPEQFGFDSLLADADADNQARQFEQETAHLPETMEEAIALYRQQIEQHHVAMLENDFEQAIAIREEAHLLARKLNGNEPGIIAHDDAPGCVLARETAAIPGAVPLWGQEGTFQMTVANMRLQVSMGGIFGIGATAMPYLGFSVRAVEYDRPFLSETGYRSFLGVSVKPEPQMDVSGFVRCVVEVYVKQELKNRLVPIAKQYHPQK
;
A
#
# COMPACT_ATOMS: atom_id res chain seq x y z
N MET A 1 -52.24 -10.29 17.66
CA MET A 1 -50.78 -10.09 17.71
C MET A 1 -50.46 -8.92 16.81
N THR A 2 -50.52 -7.71 17.37
CA THR A 2 -50.25 -6.46 16.68
C THR A 2 -48.80 -6.09 16.95
N ASN A 3 -47.94 -6.13 15.93
CA ASN A 3 -46.60 -5.55 15.99
C ASN A 3 -46.76 -4.03 16.19
N SER A 4 -46.23 -3.51 17.29
CA SER A 4 -46.30 -2.09 17.65
C SER A 4 -45.44 -1.24 16.69
N PRO A 5 -46.00 -0.18 16.09
CA PRO A 5 -45.24 0.80 15.30
C PRO A 5 -44.27 1.66 16.12
N GLU A 6 -44.47 1.76 17.44
CA GLU A 6 -43.66 2.61 18.34
C GLU A 6 -42.22 2.09 18.54
N GLN A 7 -41.99 0.78 18.39
CA GLN A 7 -40.68 0.18 18.60
C GLN A 7 -39.68 0.59 17.50
N PHE A 8 -40.17 0.79 16.27
CA PHE A 8 -39.35 1.26 15.15
C PHE A 8 -38.89 2.72 15.30
N GLY A 9 -39.61 3.55 16.06
CA GLY A 9 -39.24 4.95 16.28
C GLY A 9 -38.10 5.11 17.28
N PHE A 10 -38.06 4.30 18.35
CA PHE A 10 -37.00 4.36 19.35
C PHE A 10 -35.68 3.78 18.83
N ASP A 11 -35.74 2.67 18.08
CA ASP A 11 -34.56 2.08 17.43
C ASP A 11 -33.95 3.05 16.40
N SER A 12 -34.79 3.79 15.65
CA SER A 12 -34.32 4.84 14.73
C SER A 12 -33.63 5.99 15.47
N LEU A 13 -34.20 6.48 16.57
CA LEU A 13 -33.62 7.55 17.37
C LEU A 13 -32.28 7.16 18.01
N LEU A 14 -32.14 5.91 18.45
CA LEU A 14 -30.88 5.38 18.96
C LEU A 14 -29.83 5.30 17.85
N ALA A 15 -30.20 4.83 16.66
CA ALA A 15 -29.29 4.78 15.51
C ALA A 15 -28.82 6.18 15.08
N ASP A 16 -29.72 7.16 15.06
CA ASP A 16 -29.39 8.56 14.74
C ASP A 16 -28.43 9.16 15.78
N ALA A 17 -28.70 8.92 17.08
CA ALA A 17 -27.83 9.41 18.15
C ALA A 17 -26.44 8.75 18.13
N ASP A 18 -26.36 7.47 17.80
CA ASP A 18 -25.08 6.76 17.64
C ASP A 18 -24.30 7.30 16.43
N ALA A 19 -24.97 7.58 15.31
CA ALA A 19 -24.35 8.21 14.14
C ALA A 19 -23.79 9.60 14.47
N ASP A 20 -24.57 10.45 15.17
CA ASP A 20 -24.13 11.78 15.61
C ASP A 20 -22.95 11.73 16.61
N ASN A 21 -22.92 10.73 17.47
CA ASN A 21 -21.80 10.51 18.39
C ASN A 21 -20.54 10.09 17.63
N GLN A 22 -20.66 9.16 16.68
CA GLN A 22 -19.54 8.71 15.85
C GLN A 22 -18.98 9.85 14.98
N ALA A 23 -19.85 10.67 14.39
CA ALA A 23 -19.44 11.83 13.60
C ALA A 23 -18.64 12.83 14.44
N ARG A 24 -19.12 13.19 15.64
CA ARG A 24 -18.41 14.10 16.56
C ARG A 24 -17.08 13.55 17.05
N GLN A 25 -17.00 12.24 17.32
CA GLN A 25 -15.75 11.60 17.71
C GLN A 25 -14.73 11.67 16.57
N PHE A 26 -15.15 11.38 15.34
CA PHE A 26 -14.29 11.44 14.15
C PHE A 26 -13.83 12.87 13.86
N GLU A 27 -14.70 13.87 13.97
CA GLU A 27 -14.33 15.29 13.83
C GLU A 27 -13.26 15.70 14.85
N GLN A 28 -13.38 15.23 16.10
CA GLN A 28 -12.39 15.52 17.15
C GLN A 28 -11.06 14.81 16.88
N GLU A 29 -11.09 13.52 16.53
CA GLU A 29 -9.91 12.71 16.24
C GLU A 29 -9.12 13.24 15.05
N THR A 30 -9.81 13.81 14.07
CA THR A 30 -9.21 14.27 12.81
C THR A 30 -9.09 15.80 12.71
N ALA A 31 -9.32 16.52 13.81
CA ALA A 31 -9.30 17.98 13.84
C ALA A 31 -7.94 18.59 13.39
N HIS A 32 -6.85 17.86 13.60
CA HIS A 32 -5.50 18.27 13.18
C HIS A 32 -5.18 17.99 11.71
N LEU A 33 -5.98 17.17 11.04
CA LEU A 33 -5.76 16.81 9.64
C LEU A 33 -6.30 17.91 8.71
N PRO A 34 -5.67 18.13 7.55
CA PRO A 34 -6.12 19.13 6.60
C PRO A 34 -7.50 18.80 6.00
N GLU A 35 -8.18 19.83 5.52
CA GLU A 35 -9.50 19.72 4.87
C GLU A 35 -9.41 19.78 3.36
N THR A 36 -8.30 20.32 2.81
CA THR A 36 -8.11 20.48 1.38
C THR A 36 -7.13 19.45 0.82
N MET A 37 -7.32 19.09 -0.45
CA MET A 37 -6.41 18.16 -1.13
C MET A 37 -4.98 18.73 -1.28
N GLU A 38 -4.85 20.04 -1.49
CA GLU A 38 -3.53 20.69 -1.64
C GLU A 38 -2.69 20.54 -0.36
N GLU A 39 -3.29 20.86 0.80
CA GLU A 39 -2.63 20.71 2.10
C GLU A 39 -2.40 19.23 2.44
N ALA A 40 -3.35 18.36 2.08
CA ALA A 40 -3.22 16.92 2.28
C ALA A 40 -2.06 16.32 1.47
N ILE A 41 -1.83 16.75 0.24
CA ILE A 41 -0.69 16.30 -0.57
C ILE A 41 0.63 16.74 0.11
N ALA A 42 0.70 17.96 0.64
CA ALA A 42 1.88 18.43 1.35
C ALA A 42 2.15 17.62 2.63
N LEU A 43 1.11 17.37 3.44
CA LEU A 43 1.22 16.53 4.63
C LEU A 43 1.61 15.09 4.28
N TYR A 44 0.99 14.50 3.26
CA TYR A 44 1.25 13.12 2.87
C TYR A 44 2.69 12.91 2.38
N ARG A 45 3.29 13.91 1.71
CA ARG A 45 4.74 13.88 1.39
C ARG A 45 5.60 13.82 2.65
N GLN A 46 5.28 14.62 3.67
CA GLN A 46 5.99 14.57 4.95
C GLN A 46 5.81 13.23 5.66
N GLN A 47 4.59 12.67 5.63
CA GLN A 47 4.31 11.34 6.18
C GLN A 47 5.13 10.26 5.46
N ILE A 48 5.26 10.31 4.13
CA ILE A 48 6.13 9.39 3.38
C ILE A 48 7.59 9.50 3.83
N GLU A 49 8.12 10.72 4.01
CA GLU A 49 9.50 10.92 4.47
C GLU A 49 9.72 10.38 5.89
N GLN A 50 8.79 10.67 6.82
CA GLN A 50 8.85 10.17 8.19
C GLN A 50 8.71 8.65 8.25
N HIS A 51 7.77 8.09 7.48
CA HIS A 51 7.59 6.65 7.34
C HIS A 51 8.86 6.01 6.79
N HIS A 52 9.53 6.67 5.84
CA HIS A 52 10.78 6.17 5.29
C HIS A 52 11.89 6.08 6.32
N VAL A 53 12.07 7.13 7.13
CA VAL A 53 13.03 7.12 8.23
C VAL A 53 12.70 5.99 9.23
N ALA A 54 11.45 5.88 9.66
CA ALA A 54 11.02 4.83 10.59
C ALA A 54 11.31 3.42 10.06
N MET A 55 11.02 3.16 8.77
CA MET A 55 11.33 1.88 8.13
C MET A 55 12.83 1.58 8.06
N LEU A 56 13.68 2.59 7.78
CA LEU A 56 15.14 2.41 7.79
C LEU A 56 15.67 2.11 9.21
N GLU A 57 15.02 2.60 10.24
CA GLU A 57 15.37 2.35 11.64
C GLU A 57 14.75 1.06 12.21
N ASN A 58 13.92 0.37 11.41
CA ASN A 58 13.05 -0.75 11.83
C ASN A 58 12.06 -0.37 12.95
N ASP A 59 11.69 0.91 13.04
CA ASP A 59 10.59 1.37 13.89
C ASP A 59 9.26 1.10 13.19
N PHE A 60 8.88 -0.18 13.17
CA PHE A 60 7.64 -0.62 12.50
C PHE A 60 6.39 -0.13 13.19
N GLU A 61 6.45 0.16 14.50
CA GLU A 61 5.33 0.73 15.25
C GLU A 61 5.05 2.16 14.76
N GLN A 62 6.09 3.01 14.70
CA GLN A 62 5.96 4.35 14.15
C GLN A 62 5.54 4.33 12.67
N ALA A 63 6.10 3.40 11.87
CA ALA A 63 5.72 3.25 10.48
C ALA A 63 4.22 2.89 10.33
N ILE A 64 3.70 1.99 11.16
CA ILE A 64 2.27 1.61 11.14
C ILE A 64 1.40 2.79 11.59
N ALA A 65 1.78 3.50 12.66
CA ALA A 65 1.03 4.67 13.14
C ALA A 65 0.90 5.76 12.05
N ILE A 66 1.97 6.03 11.29
CA ILE A 66 1.93 6.97 10.16
C ILE A 66 0.98 6.48 9.07
N ARG A 67 0.96 5.16 8.78
CA ARG A 67 0.03 4.59 7.80
C ARG A 67 -1.42 4.74 8.26
N GLU A 68 -1.69 4.49 9.54
CA GLU A 68 -3.03 4.65 10.13
C GLU A 68 -3.51 6.10 10.05
N GLU A 69 -2.65 7.07 10.39
CA GLU A 69 -2.97 8.50 10.26
C GLU A 69 -3.24 8.90 8.80
N ALA A 70 -2.45 8.40 7.85
CA ALA A 70 -2.71 8.63 6.44
C ALA A 70 -4.05 8.02 5.98
N HIS A 71 -4.47 6.88 6.54
CA HIS A 71 -5.80 6.30 6.27
C HIS A 71 -6.91 7.18 6.85
N LEU A 72 -6.73 7.73 8.05
CA LEU A 72 -7.66 8.70 8.63
C LEU A 72 -7.76 9.97 7.77
N LEU A 73 -6.64 10.46 7.23
CA LEU A 73 -6.62 11.59 6.29
C LEU A 73 -7.45 11.29 5.05
N ALA A 74 -7.21 10.15 4.39
CA ALA A 74 -7.98 9.77 3.20
C ALA A 74 -9.48 9.62 3.50
N ARG A 75 -9.83 9.10 4.68
CA ARG A 75 -11.22 8.98 5.14
C ARG A 75 -11.85 10.35 5.43
N LYS A 76 -11.11 11.27 6.06
CA LYS A 76 -11.58 12.65 6.34
C LYS A 76 -11.91 13.38 5.04
N LEU A 77 -10.98 13.36 4.09
CA LEU A 77 -11.16 13.99 2.78
C LEU A 77 -12.31 13.38 1.96
N ASN A 78 -12.73 12.16 2.31
CA ASN A 78 -13.83 11.46 1.66
C ASN A 78 -15.14 11.56 2.46
N GLY A 79 -15.27 12.56 3.35
CA GLY A 79 -16.50 12.78 4.11
C GLY A 79 -16.80 11.68 5.14
N ASN A 80 -15.77 11.14 5.79
CA ASN A 80 -15.85 10.04 6.77
C ASN A 80 -16.13 8.65 6.17
N GLU A 81 -16.09 8.51 4.84
CA GLU A 81 -16.22 7.22 4.13
C GLU A 81 -14.86 6.64 3.70
N PRO A 82 -14.73 5.32 3.47
CA PRO A 82 -13.48 4.73 2.97
C PRO A 82 -13.00 5.36 1.65
N GLY A 83 -11.85 6.05 1.69
CA GLY A 83 -11.35 6.86 0.55
C GLY A 83 -10.10 6.31 -0.17
N ILE A 84 -9.63 5.11 0.16
CA ILE A 84 -8.30 4.63 -0.28
C ILE A 84 -8.28 3.87 -1.61
N ILE A 85 -9.38 3.21 -2.02
CA ILE A 85 -9.43 2.33 -3.22
C ILE A 85 -10.80 2.35 -3.93
N ALA A 86 -11.56 3.45 -3.83
CA ALA A 86 -12.93 3.50 -4.36
C ALA A 86 -12.97 3.74 -5.89
N HIS A 87 -12.34 4.80 -6.36
CA HIS A 87 -12.25 5.21 -7.78
C HIS A 87 -11.02 6.11 -7.98
N ASP A 88 -10.67 6.44 -9.22
CA ASP A 88 -9.43 7.16 -9.57
C ASP A 88 -9.28 8.54 -8.88
N ASP A 89 -10.40 9.18 -8.56
CA ASP A 89 -10.47 10.47 -7.85
C ASP A 89 -10.70 10.34 -6.33
N ALA A 90 -10.71 9.13 -5.79
CA ALA A 90 -10.82 8.93 -4.35
C ALA A 90 -9.58 9.53 -3.67
N PRO A 91 -9.71 10.14 -2.47
CA PRO A 91 -8.60 10.89 -1.87
C PRO A 91 -7.30 10.11 -1.74
N GLY A 92 -7.35 8.82 -1.34
CA GLY A 92 -6.15 7.99 -1.26
C GLY A 92 -5.51 7.72 -2.62
N CYS A 93 -6.31 7.54 -3.67
CA CYS A 93 -5.82 7.38 -5.05
C CYS A 93 -5.14 8.66 -5.56
N VAL A 94 -5.73 9.83 -5.27
CA VAL A 94 -5.13 11.13 -5.61
C VAL A 94 -3.82 11.33 -4.85
N LEU A 95 -3.82 11.12 -3.53
CA LEU A 95 -2.62 11.25 -2.70
C LEU A 95 -1.48 10.34 -3.18
N ALA A 96 -1.78 9.07 -3.46
CA ALA A 96 -0.80 8.12 -3.97
C ALA A 96 -0.22 8.56 -5.33
N ARG A 97 -1.09 8.98 -6.27
CA ARG A 97 -0.67 9.44 -7.61
C ARG A 97 0.19 10.69 -7.56
N GLU A 98 -0.24 11.72 -6.82
CA GLU A 98 0.42 13.03 -6.77
C GLU A 98 1.73 13.03 -5.96
N THR A 99 2.00 11.93 -5.26
CA THR A 99 3.24 11.73 -4.47
C THR A 99 4.06 10.53 -4.93
N ALA A 100 3.67 9.87 -6.02
CA ALA A 100 4.40 8.73 -6.58
C ALA A 100 5.86 9.10 -6.91
N ALA A 101 6.73 8.11 -6.77
CA ALA A 101 8.11 8.24 -7.18
C ALA A 101 8.21 8.47 -8.69
N ILE A 102 9.23 9.23 -9.09
CA ILE A 102 9.54 9.44 -10.51
C ILE A 102 9.71 8.06 -11.18
N PRO A 103 9.07 7.80 -12.34
CA PRO A 103 9.21 6.53 -13.03
C PRO A 103 10.67 6.13 -13.25
N GLY A 104 11.04 4.92 -12.84
CA GLY A 104 12.40 4.40 -12.91
C GLY A 104 13.26 4.64 -11.67
N ALA A 105 12.88 5.59 -10.79
CA ALA A 105 13.55 5.80 -9.52
C ALA A 105 13.08 4.77 -8.48
N VAL A 106 13.99 4.34 -7.60
CA VAL A 106 13.63 3.54 -6.44
C VAL A 106 12.80 4.42 -5.49
N PRO A 107 11.57 4.02 -5.12
CA PRO A 107 10.73 4.82 -4.24
C PRO A 107 11.27 4.83 -2.81
N LEU A 108 10.88 5.85 -2.05
CA LEU A 108 10.99 5.80 -0.60
C LEU A 108 10.06 4.69 -0.05
N TRP A 109 10.34 4.23 1.17
CA TRP A 109 9.41 3.37 1.88
C TRP A 109 8.09 4.14 2.09
N GLY A 110 6.96 3.53 1.72
CA GLY A 110 5.63 4.18 1.81
C GLY A 110 5.21 4.94 0.56
N GLN A 111 6.11 5.10 -0.41
CA GLN A 111 5.82 5.76 -1.68
C GLN A 111 5.50 4.73 -2.77
N GLU A 112 4.47 4.99 -3.57
CA GLU A 112 4.23 4.18 -4.78
C GLU A 112 5.31 4.45 -5.83
N GLY A 113 5.74 3.40 -6.52
CA GLY A 113 6.76 3.56 -7.54
C GLY A 113 6.98 2.34 -8.40
N THR A 114 7.49 2.57 -9.61
CA THR A 114 7.92 1.50 -10.51
C THR A 114 9.35 1.75 -10.96
N PHE A 115 10.21 0.74 -10.81
CA PHE A 115 11.62 0.80 -11.18
C PHE A 115 12.11 -0.53 -11.75
N GLN A 116 13.26 -0.53 -12.42
CA GLN A 116 13.89 -1.76 -12.90
C GLN A 116 15.11 -2.10 -12.06
N MET A 117 15.34 -3.39 -11.83
CA MET A 117 16.55 -3.87 -11.19
C MET A 117 16.94 -5.26 -11.67
N THR A 118 18.16 -5.68 -11.36
CA THR A 118 18.64 -7.04 -11.62
C THR A 118 18.84 -7.82 -10.33
N VAL A 119 18.19 -8.98 -10.25
CA VAL A 119 18.25 -9.92 -9.11
C VAL A 119 18.35 -11.34 -9.64
N ALA A 120 19.26 -12.16 -9.10
CA ALA A 120 19.48 -13.54 -9.53
C ALA A 120 19.57 -13.72 -11.08
N ASN A 121 20.30 -12.82 -11.74
CA ASN A 121 20.46 -12.74 -13.21
C ASN A 121 19.16 -12.48 -14.01
N MET A 122 18.06 -12.08 -13.36
CA MET A 122 16.83 -11.64 -14.01
C MET A 122 16.72 -10.13 -14.00
N ARG A 123 16.28 -9.54 -15.12
CA ARG A 123 15.84 -8.14 -15.15
C ARG A 123 14.36 -8.04 -14.82
N LEU A 124 14.06 -7.35 -13.73
CA LEU A 124 12.73 -7.21 -13.16
C LEU A 124 12.24 -5.77 -13.35
N GLN A 125 10.99 -5.61 -13.73
CA GLN A 125 10.23 -4.38 -13.49
C GLN A 125 9.48 -4.57 -12.17
N VAL A 126 9.84 -3.79 -11.17
CA VAL A 126 9.26 -3.83 -9.82
C VAL A 126 8.18 -2.77 -9.74
N SER A 127 7.01 -3.12 -9.19
CA SER A 127 5.97 -2.18 -8.80
C SER A 127 5.75 -2.28 -7.30
N MET A 128 6.13 -1.22 -6.58
CA MET A 128 6.09 -1.12 -5.13
C MET A 128 4.79 -0.42 -4.70
N GLY A 129 4.08 -1.01 -3.72
CA GLY A 129 2.92 -0.36 -3.11
C GLY A 129 3.35 0.70 -2.08
N GLY A 130 2.54 1.76 -1.98
CA GLY A 130 2.73 2.82 -0.99
C GLY A 130 1.98 2.57 0.31
N ILE A 131 1.81 3.61 1.12
CA ILE A 131 1.11 3.58 2.42
C ILE A 131 -0.31 3.01 2.33
N PHE A 132 -1.02 3.21 1.21
CA PHE A 132 -2.37 2.67 1.00
C PHE A 132 -2.40 1.25 0.40
N GLY A 133 -1.24 0.61 0.30
CA GLY A 133 -1.12 -0.74 -0.24
C GLY A 133 -1.84 -1.81 0.60
N ILE A 134 -2.11 -2.95 -0.03
CA ILE A 134 -2.78 -4.08 0.63
C ILE A 134 -2.00 -4.53 1.87
N GLY A 135 -2.67 -4.57 3.01
CA GLY A 135 -2.09 -5.01 4.28
C GLY A 135 -1.18 -3.99 4.95
N ALA A 136 -1.11 -2.75 4.45
CA ALA A 136 -0.18 -1.74 4.95
C ALA A 136 -0.29 -1.46 6.46
N THR A 137 -1.49 -1.50 7.05
CA THR A 137 -1.68 -1.29 8.49
C THR A 137 -1.51 -2.55 9.33
N ALA A 138 -1.37 -3.72 8.72
CA ALA A 138 -1.31 -5.00 9.43
C ALA A 138 0.04 -5.72 9.29
N MET A 139 0.92 -5.25 8.40
CA MET A 139 2.18 -5.90 8.06
C MET A 139 3.36 -4.93 8.20
N PRO A 140 4.51 -5.37 8.75
CA PRO A 140 5.69 -4.50 8.85
C PRO A 140 6.14 -3.96 7.49
N TYR A 141 6.23 -4.85 6.49
CA TYR A 141 6.65 -4.51 5.14
C TYR A 141 5.46 -4.37 4.19
N LEU A 142 5.61 -3.44 3.26
CA LEU A 142 4.65 -3.21 2.17
C LEU A 142 4.86 -4.25 1.06
N GLY A 143 3.75 -4.59 0.39
CA GLY A 143 3.76 -5.52 -0.73
C GLY A 143 4.35 -4.91 -2.01
N PHE A 144 4.85 -5.79 -2.87
CA PHE A 144 5.31 -5.42 -4.22
C PHE A 144 5.00 -6.52 -5.21
N SER A 145 5.08 -6.19 -6.49
CA SER A 145 5.04 -7.17 -7.56
C SER A 145 6.19 -6.97 -8.52
N VAL A 146 6.52 -8.01 -9.28
CA VAL A 146 7.56 -7.97 -10.30
C VAL A 146 7.04 -8.55 -11.60
N ARG A 147 7.46 -7.94 -12.70
CA ARG A 147 7.21 -8.37 -14.06
C ARG A 147 8.52 -8.61 -14.80
N ALA A 148 8.53 -9.59 -15.70
CA ALA A 148 9.66 -9.86 -16.57
C ALA A 148 9.87 -8.70 -17.55
N VAL A 149 11.13 -8.27 -17.70
CA VAL A 149 11.52 -7.36 -18.79
C VAL A 149 11.96 -8.17 -20.02
N GLU A 150 12.56 -9.35 -19.79
CA GLU A 150 13.11 -10.23 -20.82
C GLU A 150 12.24 -11.50 -20.96
N TYR A 151 11.18 -11.43 -21.76
CA TYR A 151 10.17 -12.50 -21.86
C TYR A 151 10.70 -13.81 -22.47
N ASP A 152 11.82 -13.77 -23.20
CA ASP A 152 12.46 -14.97 -23.77
C ASP A 152 13.38 -15.70 -22.77
N ARG A 153 13.48 -15.21 -21.53
CA ARG A 153 14.30 -15.81 -20.47
C ARG A 153 13.43 -16.40 -19.35
N PRO A 154 13.91 -17.46 -18.66
CA PRO A 154 13.24 -17.98 -17.48
C PRO A 154 13.02 -16.91 -16.41
N PHE A 155 11.91 -17.02 -15.68
CA PHE A 155 11.45 -16.06 -14.69
C PHE A 155 10.93 -16.76 -13.43
N LEU A 156 10.37 -15.97 -12.50
CA LEU A 156 9.76 -16.45 -11.26
C LEU A 156 8.43 -17.19 -11.46
N SER A 157 7.81 -17.07 -12.62
CA SER A 157 6.51 -17.67 -12.95
C SER A 157 6.35 -17.81 -14.47
N GLU A 158 5.45 -18.70 -14.90
CA GLU A 158 5.11 -18.92 -16.31
C GLU A 158 4.42 -17.72 -16.96
N THR A 159 3.84 -16.82 -16.16
CA THR A 159 3.12 -15.63 -16.65
C THR A 159 4.04 -14.43 -16.86
N GLY A 160 5.30 -14.52 -16.43
CA GLY A 160 6.20 -13.37 -16.37
C GLY A 160 5.79 -12.34 -15.30
N TYR A 161 4.91 -12.71 -14.35
CA TYR A 161 4.45 -11.85 -13.26
C TYR A 161 4.41 -12.60 -11.92
N ARG A 162 4.88 -11.95 -10.85
CA ARG A 162 4.79 -12.48 -9.48
C ARG A 162 4.46 -11.36 -8.50
N SER A 163 3.45 -11.58 -7.67
CA SER A 163 3.12 -10.71 -6.54
C SER A 163 3.70 -11.26 -5.24
N PHE A 164 4.14 -10.37 -4.36
CA PHE A 164 4.67 -10.66 -3.03
C PHE A 164 3.89 -9.83 -2.00
N LEU A 165 2.93 -10.48 -1.34
CA LEU A 165 2.10 -9.92 -0.27
C LEU A 165 2.32 -10.72 1.01
N GLY A 166 2.31 -10.05 2.17
CA GLY A 166 2.53 -10.73 3.46
C GLY A 166 3.91 -11.35 3.62
N VAL A 167 4.89 -10.92 2.81
CA VAL A 167 6.26 -11.38 2.93
C VAL A 167 6.98 -10.58 4.01
N SER A 168 7.77 -11.26 4.82
CA SER A 168 8.62 -10.65 5.83
C SER A 168 10.01 -11.23 5.72
N VAL A 169 11.01 -10.36 5.84
CA VAL A 169 12.42 -10.75 5.98
C VAL A 169 12.88 -10.34 7.38
N LYS A 170 14.01 -10.89 7.82
CA LYS A 170 14.63 -10.45 9.06
C LYS A 170 14.89 -8.93 8.97
N PRO A 171 14.46 -8.12 9.95
CA PRO A 171 14.76 -6.69 9.99
C PRO A 171 16.27 -6.44 9.98
N GLU A 172 16.70 -5.56 9.09
CA GLU A 172 18.07 -5.11 8.95
C GLU A 172 18.05 -3.58 8.85
N PRO A 173 18.71 -2.85 9.78
CA PRO A 173 18.74 -1.39 9.73
C PRO A 173 19.29 -0.89 8.40
N GLN A 174 18.74 0.23 7.93
CA GLN A 174 19.10 0.88 6.67
C GLN A 174 18.78 0.06 5.41
N MET A 175 17.96 -0.99 5.52
CA MET A 175 17.47 -1.70 4.35
C MET A 175 16.46 -0.84 3.58
N ASP A 176 16.88 -0.34 2.42
CA ASP A 176 15.99 0.36 1.50
C ASP A 176 15.06 -0.59 0.72
N VAL A 177 14.14 -0.02 -0.06
CA VAL A 177 13.17 -0.77 -0.87
C VAL A 177 13.86 -1.74 -1.83
N SER A 178 14.97 -1.34 -2.44
CA SER A 178 15.70 -2.19 -3.41
C SER A 178 16.39 -3.37 -2.74
N GLY A 179 16.95 -3.17 -1.54
CA GLY A 179 17.55 -4.20 -0.71
C GLY A 179 16.51 -5.22 -0.25
N PHE A 180 15.34 -4.74 0.19
CA PHE A 180 14.22 -5.61 0.56
C PHE A 180 13.74 -6.46 -0.62
N VAL A 181 13.47 -5.84 -1.77
CA VAL A 181 13.02 -6.57 -2.98
C VAL A 181 14.04 -7.63 -3.40
N ARG A 182 15.34 -7.28 -3.38
CA ARG A 182 16.42 -8.24 -3.66
C ARG A 182 16.38 -9.42 -2.70
N CYS A 183 16.33 -9.16 -1.40
CA CYS A 183 16.33 -10.19 -0.36
C CYS A 183 15.13 -11.14 -0.52
N VAL A 184 13.92 -10.60 -0.67
CA VAL A 184 12.69 -11.40 -0.86
C VAL A 184 12.79 -12.28 -2.11
N VAL A 185 13.22 -11.70 -3.25
CA VAL A 185 13.31 -12.45 -4.51
C VAL A 185 14.38 -13.54 -4.43
N GLU A 186 15.55 -13.26 -3.85
CA GLU A 186 16.63 -14.26 -3.71
C GLU A 186 16.21 -15.40 -2.78
N VAL A 187 15.53 -15.09 -1.66
CA VAL A 187 14.95 -16.10 -0.76
C VAL A 187 13.92 -16.94 -1.50
N TYR A 188 13.01 -16.32 -2.24
CA TYR A 188 11.98 -17.02 -3.02
C TYR A 188 12.60 -17.96 -4.07
N VAL A 189 13.58 -17.49 -4.85
CA VAL A 189 14.28 -18.32 -5.84
C VAL A 189 14.96 -19.52 -5.17
N LYS A 190 15.62 -19.29 -4.03
CA LYS A 190 16.35 -20.34 -3.33
C LYS A 190 15.42 -21.39 -2.70
N GLN A 191 14.36 -20.94 -2.02
CA GLN A 191 13.51 -21.80 -1.19
C GLN A 191 12.36 -22.42 -1.99
N GLU A 192 11.59 -21.58 -2.68
CA GLU A 192 10.37 -22.00 -3.37
C GLU A 192 10.68 -22.59 -4.74
N LEU A 193 11.60 -21.96 -5.48
CA LEU A 193 11.98 -22.43 -6.82
C LEU A 193 13.19 -23.38 -6.82
N LYS A 194 13.84 -23.60 -5.67
CA LYS A 194 15.03 -24.46 -5.55
C LYS A 194 16.12 -24.11 -6.59
N ASN A 195 16.32 -22.81 -6.82
CA ASN A 195 17.21 -22.23 -7.83
C ASN A 195 16.87 -22.58 -9.30
N ARG A 196 15.61 -22.93 -9.59
CA ARG A 196 15.14 -23.25 -10.94
C ARG A 196 14.03 -22.29 -11.37
N LEU A 197 14.41 -21.32 -12.19
CA LEU A 197 13.48 -20.41 -12.84
C LEU A 197 12.63 -21.16 -13.87
N VAL A 198 11.47 -20.59 -14.21
CA VAL A 198 10.46 -21.23 -15.06
C VAL A 198 10.37 -20.48 -16.40
N PRO A 199 10.30 -21.17 -17.55
CA PRO A 199 10.05 -20.52 -18.84
C PRO A 199 8.73 -19.76 -18.84
N ILE A 200 8.70 -18.57 -19.43
CA ILE A 200 7.46 -17.81 -19.64
C ILE A 200 6.70 -18.43 -20.81
N ALA A 201 5.40 -18.64 -20.65
CA ALA A 201 4.56 -19.19 -21.71
C ALA A 201 4.33 -18.15 -22.82
N LYS A 202 4.44 -18.58 -24.09
CA LYS A 202 4.37 -17.71 -25.28
C LYS A 202 3.15 -16.78 -25.33
N GLN A 203 2.01 -17.23 -24.79
CA GLN A 203 0.78 -16.43 -24.75
C GLN A 203 0.88 -15.16 -23.90
N TYR A 204 1.86 -15.07 -23.00
CA TYR A 204 2.11 -13.90 -22.16
C TYR A 204 3.20 -12.98 -22.73
N HIS A 205 3.78 -13.31 -23.87
CA HIS A 205 4.73 -12.41 -24.53
C HIS A 205 3.97 -11.19 -25.07
N PRO A 206 4.53 -9.98 -24.94
CA PRO A 206 3.94 -8.79 -25.54
C PRO A 206 3.69 -9.02 -27.03
N GLN A 207 2.49 -8.67 -27.51
CA GLN A 207 2.21 -8.68 -28.94
C GLN A 207 3.08 -7.60 -29.60
N LYS A 208 3.81 -7.99 -30.64
CA LYS A 208 4.68 -7.10 -31.42
C LYS A 208 3.86 -6.16 -32.30
#